data_AF-A0A9D4X1V4-F1
#
_entry.id   AF-A0A9D4X1V4-F1
#
_cell.length_a   1.000
_cell.length_b   1.000
_cell.length_c   1.000
_cell.angle_alpha   90.00
_cell.angle_beta   90.00
_cell.angle_gamma   90.00
#
_symmetry.space_group_name_H-M   'P 1'
#
loop_
_entity.id
_entity.type
_entity.pdbx_description
1 polymer ?
#
loop_
_entity_poly.entity_id
_entity_poly.type
_entity_poly.pdbx_seq_one_letter_code
_entity_poly.pdbx_strand_id
1 'polypeptide(L)'
;MASSISETPLLLAATHDDNGKHNTESRWNKILDMEEAKHQLMFSVPMILTNLFYYLITLVSVMVVGHLGELQLAGSTLANSWFSVTGPALMVGLSGALETLCGQGFGAKEYHMLGIYLQSSCIISFIFSIIISVIWLYTEHILVFLYQSQDISRTAALYMKFLIPGLFAHSILQNILRFLQTQSVVMPLVVL
;
A
#
# COMPACT_ATOMS: atom_id res chain seq x y z
N MET A 1 -45.67 -57.28 25.08
CA MET A 1 -44.83 -56.17 24.61
C MET A 1 -43.40 -56.41 25.08
N ALA A 2 -42.67 -57.27 24.38
CA ALA A 2 -41.21 -57.47 24.50
C ALA A 2 -40.71 -58.48 23.46
N SER A 3 -39.48 -58.23 22.99
CA SER A 3 -38.49 -59.14 22.38
C SER A 3 -38.69 -59.63 20.94
N SER A 4 -37.78 -59.24 20.04
CA SER A 4 -36.65 -60.07 19.58
C SER A 4 -36.06 -59.57 18.25
N ILE A 5 -34.74 -59.64 18.18
CA ILE A 5 -33.81 -59.28 17.11
C ILE A 5 -33.72 -60.46 16.12
N SER A 6 -33.64 -60.23 14.81
CA SER A 6 -32.98 -61.18 13.88
C SER A 6 -32.65 -60.55 12.51
N GLU A 7 -31.37 -60.19 12.36
CA GLU A 7 -30.44 -60.47 11.25
C GLU A 7 -30.70 -59.98 9.79
N THR A 8 -29.89 -58.97 9.41
CA THR A 8 -29.04 -58.79 8.18
C THR A 8 -29.19 -59.79 7.02
N PRO A 9 -29.08 -59.37 5.72
CA PRO A 9 -27.83 -58.79 5.19
C PRO A 9 -28.00 -57.87 3.95
N LEU A 10 -27.85 -56.56 4.10
CA LEU A 10 -27.61 -55.67 2.94
C LEU A 10 -26.63 -54.53 3.24
N LEU A 11 -25.98 -54.59 4.41
CA LEU A 11 -25.05 -53.58 4.92
C LEU A 11 -23.57 -53.81 4.55
N LEU A 12 -23.25 -54.70 3.59
CA LEU A 12 -21.85 -55.04 3.29
C LEU A 12 -21.35 -54.74 1.87
N ALA A 13 -22.15 -54.17 0.97
CA ALA A 13 -21.71 -53.96 -0.42
C ALA A 13 -21.88 -52.54 -1.01
N ALA A 14 -22.58 -51.59 -0.37
CA ALA A 14 -23.04 -50.41 -1.12
C ALA A 14 -22.92 -49.00 -0.49
N THR A 15 -22.42 -48.80 0.74
CA THR A 15 -22.37 -47.42 1.30
C THR A 15 -21.03 -47.02 1.91
N HIS A 16 -19.97 -47.78 1.64
CA HIS A 16 -18.61 -47.46 2.06
C HIS A 16 -17.86 -46.56 1.05
N ASP A 17 -18.57 -45.68 0.32
CA ASP A 17 -17.99 -44.88 -0.79
C ASP A 17 -18.45 -43.40 -0.84
N ASP A 18 -19.25 -42.93 0.13
CA ASP A 18 -19.73 -41.53 0.12
C ASP A 18 -18.81 -40.57 0.89
N ASN A 19 -18.19 -41.04 1.98
CA ASN A 19 -17.31 -40.22 2.82
C ASN A 19 -15.90 -40.00 2.20
N GLY A 20 -15.52 -40.84 1.22
CA GLY A 20 -14.24 -40.73 0.50
C GLY A 20 -14.27 -39.73 -0.66
N LYS A 21 -15.43 -39.52 -1.29
CA LYS A 21 -15.59 -38.60 -2.43
C LYS A 21 -15.64 -37.14 -1.99
N HIS A 22 -16.35 -36.82 -0.90
CA HIS A 22 -16.41 -35.46 -0.35
C HIS A 22 -15.06 -34.95 0.18
N ASN A 23 -14.25 -35.81 0.79
CA ASN A 23 -12.93 -35.42 1.32
C ASN A 23 -11.88 -35.26 0.21
N THR A 24 -12.10 -35.92 -0.93
CA THR A 24 -11.18 -35.86 -2.08
C THR A 24 -11.45 -34.61 -2.92
N GLU A 25 -12.71 -34.26 -3.25
CA GLU A 25 -13.01 -32.96 -3.89
C GLU A 25 -12.70 -31.75 -3.00
N SER A 26 -12.87 -31.86 -1.68
CA SER A 26 -12.44 -30.83 -0.72
C SER A 26 -10.92 -30.61 -0.69
N ARG A 27 -10.13 -31.64 -1.03
CA ARG A 27 -8.67 -31.53 -1.20
C ARG A 27 -8.26 -31.03 -2.58
N TRP A 28 -9.00 -31.38 -3.62
CA TRP A 28 -8.72 -30.91 -4.99
C TRP A 28 -9.15 -29.45 -5.20
N ASN A 29 -10.21 -28.93 -4.56
CA ASN A 29 -10.51 -27.49 -4.40
C ASN A 29 -9.58 -26.76 -3.40
N LYS A 30 -8.64 -27.49 -2.80
CA LYS A 30 -7.56 -26.95 -1.96
C LYS A 30 -6.25 -26.83 -2.73
N ILE A 31 -6.18 -27.44 -3.91
CA ILE A 31 -5.01 -27.52 -4.81
C ILE A 31 -5.33 -26.85 -6.15
N LEU A 32 -6.59 -26.84 -6.59
CA LEU A 32 -7.22 -25.76 -7.35
C LEU A 32 -7.46 -24.67 -6.31
N ASP A 33 -6.56 -23.74 -6.13
CA ASP A 33 -6.28 -22.83 -7.21
C ASP A 33 -4.78 -22.67 -7.41
N MET A 34 -4.07 -23.74 -7.74
CA MET A 34 -2.66 -23.65 -8.15
C MET A 34 -2.53 -22.89 -9.47
N GLU A 35 -3.60 -22.84 -10.28
CA GLU A 35 -3.69 -22.00 -11.48
C GLU A 35 -3.92 -20.52 -11.12
N GLU A 36 -4.88 -20.21 -10.24
CA GLU A 36 -5.08 -18.86 -9.69
C GLU A 36 -3.85 -18.38 -8.89
N ALA A 37 -3.23 -19.26 -8.10
CA ALA A 37 -2.02 -18.99 -7.32
C ALA A 37 -0.82 -18.80 -8.23
N LYS A 38 -0.72 -19.55 -9.33
CA LYS A 38 0.30 -19.29 -10.37
C LYS A 38 0.05 -17.95 -11.04
N HIS A 39 -1.20 -17.58 -11.29
CA HIS A 39 -1.57 -16.29 -11.85
C HIS A 39 -1.24 -15.14 -10.88
N GLN A 40 -1.62 -15.28 -9.61
CA GLN A 40 -1.28 -14.36 -8.52
C GLN A 40 0.23 -14.26 -8.31
N LEU A 41 0.96 -15.37 -8.38
CA LEU A 41 2.42 -15.37 -8.27
C LEU A 41 3.05 -14.64 -9.47
N MET A 42 2.53 -14.86 -10.68
CA MET A 42 3.00 -14.18 -11.89
C MET A 42 2.79 -12.67 -11.84
N PHE A 43 1.76 -12.18 -11.12
CA PHE A 43 1.57 -10.75 -10.84
C PHE A 43 2.36 -10.25 -9.62
N SER A 44 2.48 -11.08 -8.59
CA SER A 44 3.17 -10.71 -7.35
C SER A 44 4.68 -10.62 -7.54
N VAL A 45 5.26 -11.47 -8.39
CA VAL A 45 6.70 -11.45 -8.70
C VAL A 45 7.16 -10.10 -9.28
N PRO A 46 6.56 -9.55 -10.35
CA PRO A 46 6.94 -8.24 -10.85
C PRO A 46 6.64 -7.15 -9.82
N MET A 47 5.55 -7.24 -9.06
CA MET A 47 5.22 -6.25 -8.03
C MET A 47 6.26 -6.22 -6.89
N ILE A 48 6.68 -7.39 -6.39
CA ILE A 48 7.75 -7.51 -5.38
C ILE A 48 9.06 -6.96 -5.94
N LEU A 49 9.37 -7.27 -7.20
CA LEU A 49 10.58 -6.81 -7.86
C LEU A 49 10.59 -5.28 -8.02
N THR A 50 9.49 -4.68 -8.46
CA THR A 50 9.32 -3.21 -8.54
C THR A 50 9.49 -2.57 -7.17
N ASN A 51 8.87 -3.14 -6.13
CA ASN A 51 8.97 -2.63 -4.78
C ASN A 51 10.42 -2.74 -4.23
N LEU A 52 11.11 -3.84 -4.53
CA LEU A 52 12.52 -4.00 -4.19
C LEU A 52 13.38 -2.91 -4.85
N PHE A 53 13.19 -2.67 -6.15
CA PHE A 53 13.92 -1.59 -6.86
C PHE A 53 13.60 -0.22 -6.29
N TYR A 54 12.34 0.05 -5.95
CA TYR A 54 11.92 1.28 -5.31
C TYR A 54 12.68 1.54 -3.99
N TYR A 55 12.79 0.53 -3.12
CA TYR A 55 13.57 0.66 -1.88
C TYR A 55 15.08 0.74 -2.13
N LEU A 56 15.60 0.03 -3.15
CA LEU A 56 17.02 0.09 -3.51
C LEU A 56 17.45 1.49 -3.96
N ILE A 57 16.60 2.23 -4.69
CA ILE A 57 16.90 3.62 -5.10
C ILE A 57 17.17 4.48 -3.85
N THR A 58 16.31 4.39 -2.85
CA THR A 58 16.46 5.11 -1.58
C THR A 58 17.71 4.67 -0.84
N LEU A 59 17.96 3.36 -0.76
CA LEU A 59 19.10 2.79 -0.05
C LEU A 59 20.44 3.22 -0.67
N VAL A 60 20.59 3.11 -2.00
CA VAL A 60 21.81 3.53 -2.71
C VAL A 60 22.02 5.03 -2.56
N SER A 61 20.96 5.83 -2.63
CA SER A 61 21.04 7.28 -2.41
C SER A 61 21.61 7.60 -1.03
N VAL A 62 21.11 6.94 0.03
CA VAL A 62 21.62 7.12 1.41
C VAL A 62 23.06 6.61 1.54
N MET A 63 23.44 5.50 0.88
CA MET A 63 24.82 5.01 0.89
C MET A 63 25.81 5.99 0.25
N VAL A 64 25.44 6.62 -0.88
CA VAL A 64 26.28 7.65 -1.51
C VAL A 64 26.43 8.86 -0.57
N VAL A 65 25.36 9.25 0.13
CA VAL A 65 25.40 10.30 1.15
C VAL A 65 26.30 9.90 2.33
N GLY A 66 26.31 8.61 2.70
CA GLY A 66 27.20 8.07 3.73
C GLY A 66 28.68 8.26 3.44
N HIS A 67 29.09 8.19 2.17
CA HIS A 67 30.48 8.42 1.78
C HIS A 67 30.90 9.91 1.87
N LEU A 68 29.95 10.84 1.91
CA LEU A 68 30.21 12.29 2.06
C LEU A 68 30.48 12.69 3.52
N GLY A 69 30.11 11.85 4.49
CA GLY A 69 30.37 12.04 5.91
C GLY A 69 29.23 11.60 6.82
N GLU A 70 29.56 11.34 8.09
CA GLU A 70 28.59 10.91 9.11
C GLU A 70 27.51 11.97 9.38
N LEU A 71 27.87 13.26 9.30
CA LEU A 71 26.94 14.37 9.51
C LEU A 71 25.85 14.41 8.41
N GLN A 72 26.26 14.22 7.15
CA GLN A 72 25.36 14.21 6.00
C GLN A 72 24.45 12.98 6.02
N LEU A 73 24.98 11.83 6.44
CA LEU A 73 24.22 10.60 6.63
C LEU A 73 23.14 10.76 7.71
N ALA A 74 23.52 11.30 8.87
CA ALA A 74 22.59 11.57 9.97
C ALA A 74 21.50 12.57 9.55
N GLY A 75 21.88 13.65 8.86
CA GLY A 75 20.96 14.64 8.32
C GLY A 75 19.98 14.05 7.30
N SER A 76 20.46 13.22 6.36
CA SER A 76 19.61 12.54 5.37
C SER A 76 18.65 11.54 6.01
N THR A 77 19.11 10.77 6.99
CA THR A 77 18.28 9.78 7.70
C THR A 77 17.17 10.48 8.50
N LEU A 78 17.51 11.58 9.18
CA LEU A 78 16.54 12.38 9.91
C LEU A 78 15.54 13.06 8.97
N ALA A 79 16.01 13.61 7.85
CA ALA A 79 15.14 14.18 6.82
C ALA A 79 14.18 13.14 6.23
N ASN A 80 14.66 11.94 5.88
CA ASN A 80 13.81 10.85 5.39
C ASN A 80 12.73 10.44 6.41
N SER A 81 13.10 10.38 7.69
CA SER A 81 12.15 10.07 8.77
C SER A 81 11.08 11.17 8.89
N TRP A 82 11.53 12.44 8.87
CA TRP A 82 10.63 13.60 8.90
C TRP A 82 9.70 13.64 7.69
N PHE A 83 10.23 13.41 6.50
CA PHE A 83 9.49 13.30 5.23
C PHE A 83 8.43 12.19 5.32
N SER A 84 8.80 10.98 5.72
CA SER A 84 7.89 9.82 5.76
C SER A 84 6.70 10.06 6.69
N VAL A 85 6.93 10.71 7.83
CA VAL A 85 5.89 10.97 8.83
C VAL A 85 4.99 12.13 8.41
N THR A 86 5.54 13.19 7.83
CA THR A 86 4.77 14.41 7.53
C THR A 86 4.15 14.44 6.13
N GLY A 87 4.73 13.75 5.14
CA GLY A 87 4.25 13.72 3.77
C GLY A 87 3.39 12.48 3.48
N PRO A 88 4.00 11.33 3.14
CA PRO A 88 3.27 10.13 2.71
C PRO A 88 2.25 9.62 3.73
N ALA A 89 2.54 9.62 5.03
CA ALA A 89 1.60 9.12 6.03
C ALA A 89 0.29 9.94 6.07
N LEU A 90 0.38 11.28 6.00
CA LEU A 90 -0.79 12.15 5.93
C LEU A 90 -1.54 11.98 4.60
N MET A 91 -0.80 11.89 3.48
CA MET A 91 -1.38 11.66 2.15
C MET A 91 -2.12 10.32 2.06
N VAL A 92 -1.57 9.25 2.64
CA VAL A 92 -2.23 7.93 2.71
C VAL A 92 -3.49 8.01 3.55
N GLY A 93 -3.47 8.72 4.69
CA GLY A 93 -4.65 8.93 5.51
C GLY A 93 -5.79 9.65 4.76
N LEU A 94 -5.46 10.72 4.03
CA LEU A 94 -6.42 11.44 3.19
C LEU A 94 -6.93 10.55 2.04
N SER A 95 -6.03 9.82 1.39
CA SER A 95 -6.35 8.90 0.30
C SER A 95 -7.30 7.79 0.73
N GLY A 96 -7.17 7.26 1.96
CA GLY A 96 -8.05 6.21 2.49
C GLY A 96 -9.50 6.67 2.67
N ALA A 97 -9.71 7.92 3.09
CA ALA A 97 -11.05 8.50 3.17
C ALA A 97 -11.69 8.60 1.78
N LEU A 98 -10.91 8.98 0.77
CA LEU A 98 -11.36 9.08 -0.61
C LEU A 98 -11.65 7.73 -1.25
N GLU A 99 -10.83 6.72 -0.97
CA GLU A 99 -11.06 5.34 -1.41
C GLU A 99 -12.40 4.83 -0.90
N THR A 100 -12.76 5.15 0.34
CA THR A 100 -14.06 4.81 0.92
C THR A 100 -15.21 5.51 0.18
N LEU A 101 -15.11 6.82 -0.06
CA LEU A 101 -16.14 7.59 -0.77
C LEU A 101 -16.30 7.13 -2.23
N CYS A 102 -15.18 6.88 -2.92
CA CYS A 102 -15.19 6.38 -4.29
C CYS A 102 -15.72 4.95 -4.37
N GLY A 103 -15.39 4.08 -3.41
CA GLY A 103 -15.93 2.72 -3.32
C GLY A 103 -17.45 2.72 -3.11
N GLN A 104 -17.97 3.63 -2.27
CA GLN A 104 -19.41 3.80 -2.09
C GLN A 104 -20.10 4.31 -3.36
N GLY A 105 -19.53 5.34 -4.01
CA GLY A 105 -20.08 5.87 -5.27
C GLY A 105 -20.05 4.86 -6.42
N PHE A 106 -18.99 4.05 -6.49
CA PHE A 106 -18.84 3.00 -7.51
C PHE A 106 -19.86 1.88 -7.29
N GLY A 107 -20.07 1.45 -6.04
CA GLY A 107 -21.11 0.47 -5.68
C GLY A 107 -22.53 0.95 -6.00
N ALA A 108 -22.78 2.26 -5.88
CA ALA A 108 -24.06 2.90 -6.25
C ALA A 108 -24.23 3.13 -7.77
N LYS A 109 -23.23 2.80 -8.60
CA LYS A 109 -23.18 3.05 -10.06
C LYS A 109 -23.25 4.54 -10.45
N GLU A 110 -22.91 5.44 -9.53
CA GLU A 110 -22.90 6.90 -9.74
C GLU A 110 -21.53 7.39 -10.24
N TYR A 111 -21.17 6.99 -11.47
CA TYR A 111 -19.85 7.30 -12.06
C TYR A 111 -19.59 8.80 -12.24
N HIS A 112 -20.64 9.62 -12.35
CA HIS A 112 -20.49 11.07 -12.43
C HIS A 112 -19.92 11.65 -11.12
N MET A 113 -20.37 11.16 -9.96
CA MET A 113 -19.85 11.61 -8.67
C MET A 113 -18.41 11.18 -8.42
N LEU A 114 -17.96 10.06 -9.01
CA LEU A 114 -16.56 9.63 -8.91
C LEU A 114 -15.58 10.68 -9.44
N GLY A 115 -15.89 11.31 -10.58
CA GLY A 115 -15.05 12.38 -11.14
C GLY A 115 -15.00 13.61 -10.25
N ILE A 116 -16.13 13.95 -9.60
CA ILE A 116 -16.22 15.09 -8.67
C ILE A 116 -15.42 14.81 -7.39
N TYR A 117 -15.49 13.58 -6.86
CA TYR A 117 -14.66 13.17 -5.71
C TYR A 117 -13.17 13.20 -6.04
N LEU A 118 -12.78 12.81 -7.25
CA LEU A 118 -11.39 12.92 -7.70
C LEU A 118 -10.91 14.38 -7.76
N GLN A 119 -11.70 15.27 -8.36
CA GLN A 119 -11.35 16.69 -8.45
C GLN A 119 -11.26 17.31 -7.05
N SER A 120 -12.21 17.00 -6.18
CA SER A 120 -12.22 17.47 -4.78
C SER A 120 -11.01 16.95 -4.03
N SER A 121 -10.67 15.67 -4.18
CA SER A 121 -9.46 15.05 -3.65
C SER A 121 -8.19 15.78 -4.09
N CYS A 122 -8.07 16.05 -5.39
CA CYS A 122 -6.89 16.69 -5.95
C CYS A 122 -6.70 18.10 -5.36
N ILE A 123 -7.80 18.85 -5.20
CA ILE A 123 -7.78 20.18 -4.58
C ILE A 123 -7.38 20.09 -3.11
N ILE A 124 -7.99 19.19 -2.32
CA ILE A 124 -7.67 19.01 -0.90
C ILE A 124 -6.19 18.61 -0.74
N SER A 125 -5.73 17.67 -1.58
CA SER A 125 -4.35 17.19 -1.54
C SER A 125 -3.35 18.28 -1.91
N PHE A 126 -3.70 19.16 -2.84
CA PHE A 126 -2.87 20.31 -3.20
C PHE A 126 -2.77 21.30 -2.03
N ILE A 127 -3.88 21.61 -1.36
CA ILE A 127 -3.90 22.48 -0.18
C ILE A 127 -3.05 21.88 0.95
N PHE A 128 -3.19 20.57 1.23
CA PHE A 128 -2.37 19.88 2.22
C PHE A 128 -0.88 19.90 1.84
N SER A 129 -0.55 19.70 0.56
CA SER A 129 0.83 19.77 0.08
C SER A 129 1.45 21.15 0.29
N ILE A 130 0.67 22.23 0.13
CA ILE A 130 1.12 23.60 0.46
C ILE A 130 1.40 23.73 1.95
N ILE A 131 0.48 23.27 2.81
CA ILE A 131 0.66 23.34 4.28
C ILE A 131 1.92 22.58 4.70
N ILE A 132 2.11 21.37 4.20
CA ILE A 132 3.29 20.54 4.47
C ILE A 132 4.56 21.23 3.95
N SER A 133 4.52 21.83 2.76
CA SER A 133 5.66 22.56 2.20
C SER A 133 6.08 23.73 3.09
N VAL A 134 5.12 24.47 3.66
CA VAL A 134 5.41 25.54 4.62
C VAL A 134 6.06 24.97 5.88
N ILE A 135 5.53 23.88 6.44
CA ILE A 135 6.14 23.19 7.59
C ILE A 135 7.59 22.78 7.26
N TRP A 136 7.84 22.29 6.04
CA TRP A 136 9.17 21.85 5.63
C TRP A 136 10.17 22.99 5.52
N LEU A 137 9.74 24.20 5.16
CA LEU A 137 10.61 25.39 5.18
C LEU A 137 11.11 25.73 6.59
N TYR A 138 10.32 25.41 7.63
CA TYR A 138 10.68 25.62 9.04
C TYR A 138 11.32 24.38 9.70
N THR A 139 11.66 23.33 8.94
CA THR A 139 12.21 22.08 9.48
C THR A 139 13.44 22.31 10.35
N GLU A 140 14.35 23.22 9.98
CA GLU A 140 15.56 23.50 10.76
C GLU A 140 15.21 23.94 12.19
N HIS A 141 14.30 24.89 12.34
CA HIS A 141 13.87 25.39 13.65
C HIS A 141 13.10 24.34 14.45
N ILE A 142 12.28 23.52 13.77
CA ILE A 142 11.53 22.44 14.42
C ILE A 142 12.49 21.38 14.96
N LEU A 143 13.51 20.99 14.19
CA LEU A 143 14.50 20.00 14.62
C LEU A 143 15.38 20.54 15.77
N VAL A 144 15.81 21.81 15.69
CA VAL A 144 16.55 22.44 16.79
C VAL A 144 15.69 22.51 18.06
N PHE A 145 14.39 22.79 17.92
CA PHE A 145 13.44 22.75 19.05
C PHE A 145 13.28 21.34 19.64
N LEU A 146 13.39 20.30 18.81
CA LEU A 146 13.43 18.90 19.23
C LEU A 146 14.80 18.45 19.79
N TYR A 147 15.64 19.39 20.22
CA TYR A 147 16.97 19.15 20.78
C TYR A 147 17.95 18.42 19.83
N GLN A 148 17.76 18.54 18.50
CA GLN A 148 18.79 18.11 17.55
C GLN A 148 19.93 19.11 17.43
N SER A 149 21.12 18.60 17.09
CA SER A 149 22.27 19.47 16.83
C SER A 149 22.00 20.40 15.65
N GLN A 150 22.53 21.62 15.71
CA GLN A 150 22.29 22.64 14.69
C GLN A 150 22.82 22.20 13.31
N ASP A 151 23.96 21.51 13.26
CA ASP A 151 24.57 21.05 12.02
C ASP A 151 23.75 19.93 11.33
N ILE A 152 23.22 18.97 12.10
CA ILE A 152 22.34 17.92 11.59
C ILE A 152 21.01 18.54 11.12
N SER A 153 20.45 19.46 11.91
CA SER A 153 19.19 20.14 11.60
C SER A 153 19.26 20.95 10.31
N ARG A 154 20.36 21.68 10.11
CA ARG A 154 20.61 22.45 8.88
C ARG A 154 20.74 21.55 7.66
N THR A 155 21.47 20.44 7.80
CA THR A 155 21.64 19.47 6.71
C THR A 155 20.31 18.83 6.36
N ALA A 156 19.53 18.38 7.35
CA ALA A 156 18.21 17.81 7.15
C ALA A 156 17.26 18.82 6.48
N ALA A 157 17.26 20.09 6.90
CA ALA A 157 16.43 21.12 6.29
C ALA A 157 16.79 21.41 4.82
N LEU A 158 18.08 21.35 4.47
CA LEU A 158 18.52 21.45 3.07
C LEU A 158 17.97 20.29 2.24
N TYR A 159 18.06 19.04 2.74
CA TYR A 159 17.43 17.88 2.09
C TYR A 159 15.93 18.13 1.90
N MET A 160 15.20 18.48 2.95
CA MET A 160 13.74 18.70 2.88
C MET A 160 13.34 19.72 1.82
N LYS A 161 14.10 20.83 1.66
CA LYS A 161 13.84 21.85 0.63
C LYS A 161 13.89 21.28 -0.79
N PHE A 162 14.82 20.37 -1.08
CA PHE A 162 14.89 19.70 -2.38
C PHE A 162 13.78 18.67 -2.59
N LEU A 163 13.19 18.13 -1.52
CA LEU A 163 12.05 17.21 -1.60
C LEU A 163 10.69 17.92 -1.83
N ILE A 164 10.57 19.23 -1.56
CA ILE A 164 9.33 20.01 -1.74
C ILE A 164 8.68 19.81 -3.13
N PRO A 165 9.37 20.03 -4.27
CA PRO A 165 8.75 19.82 -5.58
C PRO A 165 8.31 18.37 -5.81
N GLY A 166 9.06 17.41 -5.25
CA GLY A 166 8.70 15.98 -5.27
C GLY A 166 7.38 15.69 -4.55
N LEU A 167 7.08 16.41 -3.47
CA LEU A 167 5.82 16.27 -2.73
C LEU A 167 4.61 16.58 -3.61
N PHE A 168 4.64 17.69 -4.36
CA PHE A 168 3.52 18.05 -5.25
C PHE A 168 3.28 17.01 -6.35
N ALA A 169 4.37 16.55 -6.97
CA ALA A 169 4.29 15.49 -7.97
C ALA A 169 3.73 14.19 -7.38
N HIS A 170 4.19 13.81 -6.19
CA HIS A 170 3.74 12.62 -5.49
C HIS A 170 2.25 12.70 -5.12
N SER A 171 1.78 13.83 -4.59
CA SER A 171 0.37 14.03 -4.23
C SER A 171 -0.58 13.88 -5.43
N ILE A 172 -0.21 14.42 -6.60
CA ILE A 172 -1.02 14.27 -7.82
C ILE A 172 -1.02 12.81 -8.28
N LEU A 173 0.17 12.20 -8.36
CA LEU A 173 0.32 10.81 -8.78
C LEU A 173 -0.47 9.86 -7.88
N GLN A 174 -0.41 10.05 -6.56
CA GLN A 174 -1.09 9.23 -5.57
C GLN A 174 -2.61 9.31 -5.70
N ASN A 175 -3.17 10.49 -5.97
CA ASN A 175 -4.60 10.66 -6.21
C ASN A 175 -5.07 9.92 -7.47
N ILE A 176 -4.30 10.02 -8.55
CA ILE A 176 -4.60 9.33 -9.81
C ILE A 176 -4.53 7.81 -9.61
N LEU A 177 -3.48 7.32 -8.94
CA LEU A 177 -3.32 5.89 -8.67
C LEU A 177 -4.50 5.33 -7.86
N ARG A 178 -4.97 6.05 -6.82
CA ARG A 178 -6.13 5.64 -5.99
C ARG A 178 -7.44 5.66 -6.77
N PHE A 179 -7.60 6.62 -7.68
CA PHE A 179 -8.75 6.66 -8.57
C PHE A 179 -8.78 5.46 -9.53
N LEU A 180 -7.65 5.09 -10.11
CA LEU A 180 -7.55 3.93 -11.00
C LEU A 180 -7.80 2.61 -10.22
N GLN A 181 -7.26 2.52 -9.00
CA GLN A 181 -7.48 1.38 -8.10
C GLN A 181 -8.97 1.18 -7.78
N THR A 182 -9.70 2.24 -7.45
CA THR A 182 -11.14 2.15 -7.11
C THR A 182 -12.02 1.75 -8.29
N GLN A 183 -11.57 1.97 -9.52
CA GLN A 183 -12.25 1.48 -10.74
C GLN A 183 -11.89 0.04 -11.12
N SER A 184 -11.15 -0.69 -10.27
CA SER A 184 -10.63 -2.04 -10.55
C SER A 184 -9.68 -2.11 -11.76
N VAL A 185 -9.20 -0.96 -12.26
CA VAL A 185 -8.18 -0.89 -13.31
C VAL A 185 -6.82 -0.87 -12.61
N VAL A 186 -6.39 -2.03 -12.13
CA VAL A 186 -5.12 -2.20 -11.39
C VAL A 186 -3.91 -2.42 -12.29
N MET A 187 -4.11 -2.66 -13.59
CA MET A 187 -3.00 -2.87 -14.55
C MET A 187 -1.98 -1.70 -14.58
N PRO A 188 -2.38 -0.42 -14.53
CA PRO A 188 -1.44 0.70 -14.42
C PRO A 188 -0.67 0.72 -13.10
N LEU A 189 -1.24 0.20 -12.01
CA LEU A 189 -0.55 0.12 -10.71
C LEU A 189 0.50 -0.99 -10.68
N VAL A 190 0.28 -2.07 -11.43
CA VAL A 190 1.21 -3.21 -11.49
C VAL A 190 2.43 -2.88 -12.38
N VAL A 191 2.27 -1.99 -13.36
CA VAL A 191 3.30 -1.63 -14.34
C VAL A 191 4.16 -0.43 -13.88
N LEU A 192 3.64 0.41 -12.97
CA LEU A 192 4.31 1.62 -12.47
C LEU A 192 5.11 1.31 -11.20
#